data_AF-A0A7G7BJC1-F1
#
_entry.id   AF-A0A7G7BJC1-F1
#
_cell.length_a   1.000
_cell.length_b   1.000
_cell.length_c   1.000
_cell.angle_alpha   90.00
_cell.angle_beta   90.00
_cell.angle_gamma   90.00
#
_symmetry.space_group_name_H-M   'P 1'
#
loop_
_entity.id
_entity.type
_entity.pdbx_description
1 polymer ?
#
loop_
_entity_poly.entity_id
_entity_poly.type
_entity_poly.pdbx_seq_one_letter_code
_entity_poly.pdbx_strand_id
1 'polypeptide(L)'
;MTALPDGMRPLRAEGWFAEDLDHLPEAPRHTELIDGALVFMMSPQRSWRGRLITALTTTLMAQAPTGVEVEREMTIRLDARNRPEPDLLLTHLTYGGWPHRGWGG
;
A
#
# COMPACT_ATOMS: atom_id res chain seq x y z
N MET A 1 3.66 27.98 -1.31
CA MET A 1 3.95 26.90 -0.35
C MET A 1 2.62 26.44 0.24
N THR A 2 1.88 25.60 -0.46
CA THR A 2 0.61 25.08 0.08
C THR A 2 0.93 24.24 1.31
N ALA A 3 0.48 24.70 2.48
CA ALA A 3 0.66 23.95 3.71
C ALA A 3 -0.07 22.61 3.59
N LEU A 4 0.58 21.56 4.08
CA LEU A 4 -0.02 20.25 4.24
C LEU A 4 -1.26 20.39 5.15
N PRO A 5 -2.41 19.75 4.86
CA PRO A 5 -3.58 19.81 5.73
C PRO A 5 -3.23 19.45 7.17
N ASP A 6 -3.89 20.05 8.15
CA ASP A 6 -3.52 19.87 9.57
C ASP A 6 -3.60 18.40 10.05
N GLY A 7 -4.50 17.60 9.47
CA GLY A 7 -4.59 16.15 9.74
C GLY A 7 -3.42 15.32 9.17
N MET A 8 -2.64 15.89 8.26
CA MET A 8 -1.52 15.21 7.59
C MET A 8 -0.17 15.52 8.26
N ARG A 9 -0.20 16.12 9.46
CA ARG A 9 0.97 16.22 10.36
C ARG A 9 1.06 14.98 11.24
N PRO A 10 2.27 14.47 11.52
CA PRO A 10 2.43 13.34 12.41
C PRO A 10 1.90 13.68 13.81
N LEU A 11 1.23 12.70 14.43
CA LEU A 11 0.63 12.83 15.76
C LEU A 11 1.69 13.02 16.87
N ARG A 12 2.96 12.73 16.58
CA ARG A 12 4.07 12.70 17.53
C ARG A 12 5.35 13.26 16.90
N ALA A 13 6.30 13.67 17.73
CA ALA A 13 7.57 14.27 17.28
C ALA A 13 8.45 13.27 16.52
N GLU A 14 8.29 11.99 16.80
CA GLU A 14 9.04 10.90 16.20
C GLU A 14 8.57 10.58 14.77
N GLY A 15 7.51 11.22 14.26
CA GLY A 15 6.95 10.99 12.92
C GLY A 15 5.77 10.00 12.93
N TRP A 16 5.44 9.47 11.74
CA TRP A 16 4.33 8.54 11.57
C TRP A 16 4.73 7.10 11.90
N PHE A 17 3.77 6.36 12.44
CA PHE A 17 3.83 4.91 12.62
C PHE A 17 2.81 4.20 11.72
N ALA A 18 3.04 2.92 11.45
CA ALA A 18 2.22 2.14 10.54
C ALA A 18 0.75 2.09 10.97
N GLU A 19 0.47 2.06 12.27
CA GLU A 19 -0.87 2.03 12.85
C GLU A 19 -1.59 3.38 12.72
N ASP A 20 -0.85 4.49 12.65
CA ASP A 20 -1.45 5.81 12.54
C ASP A 20 -2.21 5.97 11.20
N LEU A 21 -1.81 5.25 10.14
CA LEU A 21 -2.49 5.24 8.84
C LEU A 21 -3.92 4.67 8.93
N ASP A 22 -4.23 3.82 9.91
CA ASP A 22 -5.58 3.28 10.13
C ASP A 22 -6.55 4.33 10.67
N HIS A 23 -6.01 5.41 11.22
CA HIS A 23 -6.75 6.53 11.77
C HIS A 23 -6.72 7.77 10.87
N LEU A 24 -6.21 7.65 9.64
CA LEU A 24 -6.07 8.75 8.68
C LEU A 24 -6.95 8.56 7.43
N PRO A 25 -8.29 8.68 7.55
CA PRO A 25 -9.22 8.47 6.44
C PRO A 25 -9.13 9.53 5.34
N GLU A 26 -8.62 10.73 5.65
CA GLU A 26 -8.43 11.83 4.69
C GLU A 26 -7.20 11.68 3.81
N ALA A 27 -6.34 10.68 4.08
CA ALA A 27 -5.17 10.42 3.27
C ALA A 27 -5.57 10.06 1.83
N PRO A 28 -4.82 10.50 0.81
CA PRO A 28 -4.98 10.01 -0.54
C PRO A 28 -5.01 8.47 -0.60
N ARG A 29 -5.74 7.91 -1.57
CA ARG A 29 -5.63 6.48 -1.89
C ARG A 29 -4.17 6.15 -2.20
N HIS A 30 -3.74 4.93 -1.87
CA HIS A 30 -2.36 4.48 -2.06
C HIS A 30 -1.34 5.38 -1.32
N THR A 31 -1.68 5.81 -0.11
CA THR A 31 -0.72 6.45 0.80
C THR A 31 0.15 5.36 1.42
N GLU A 32 1.46 5.49 1.25
CA GLU A 32 2.44 4.57 1.81
C GLU A 32 3.18 5.22 2.97
N LEU A 33 3.70 4.40 3.89
CA LEU A 33 4.63 4.84 4.92
C LEU A 33 6.01 4.23 4.66
N ILE A 34 7.02 5.06 4.43
CA ILE A 34 8.41 4.64 4.22
C ILE A 34 9.30 5.39 5.20
N ASP A 35 10.03 4.66 6.05
CA ASP A 35 10.91 5.21 7.09
C ASP A 35 10.27 6.31 7.95
N GLY A 36 8.97 6.16 8.26
CA GLY A 36 8.21 7.12 9.06
C GLY A 36 7.71 8.37 8.29
N ALA A 37 7.92 8.43 6.98
CA ALA A 37 7.43 9.48 6.10
C ALA A 37 6.25 9.00 5.24
N LEU A 38 5.24 9.86 5.08
CA LEU A 38 4.13 9.59 4.17
C LEU A 38 4.54 9.85 2.73
N VAL A 39 4.30 8.88 1.87
CA VAL A 39 4.49 8.98 0.42
C VAL A 39 3.12 8.93 -0.24
N PHE A 40 2.80 9.99 -0.99
CA PHE A 40 1.50 10.12 -1.65
C PHE A 40 1.61 9.85 -3.14
N MET A 41 0.93 8.81 -3.60
CA MET A 41 0.74 8.58 -5.03
C MET A 41 -0.42 9.45 -5.55
N MET A 42 -0.10 10.70 -5.92
CA MET A 42 -1.09 11.67 -6.43
C MET A 42 -1.21 11.70 -7.96
N SER A 43 -0.42 10.89 -8.67
CA SER A 43 -0.34 10.92 -10.14
C SER A 43 -1.28 9.89 -10.78
N PRO A 44 -2.05 10.25 -11.83
CA PRO A 44 -2.84 9.28 -12.58
C PRO A 44 -1.96 8.17 -13.14
N GLN A 45 -2.29 6.91 -12.84
CA GLN A 45 -1.58 5.77 -13.42
C GLN A 45 -1.89 5.67 -14.91
N ARG A 46 -0.86 5.53 -15.75
CA ARG A 46 -1.03 5.38 -17.19
C ARG A 46 -1.57 3.97 -17.51
N SER A 47 -2.39 3.85 -18.55
CA SER A 47 -2.99 2.57 -18.96
C SER A 47 -1.99 1.44 -19.25
N TRP A 48 -0.74 1.77 -19.58
CA TRP A 48 0.31 0.77 -19.77
C TRP A 48 0.75 0.11 -18.44
N ARG A 49 0.75 0.85 -17.31
CA ARG A 49 1.13 0.28 -16.01
C ARG A 49 0.14 -0.78 -15.57
N GLY A 50 -1.16 -0.48 -15.66
CA GLY A 50 -2.21 -1.45 -15.35
C GLY A 50 -2.10 -2.72 -16.21
N ARG A 51 -1.85 -2.57 -17.53
CA ARG A 51 -1.62 -3.72 -18.41
C ARG A 51 -0.40 -4.56 -18.01
N LEU A 52 0.69 -3.90 -17.62
CA LEU A 52 1.92 -4.56 -17.19
C LEU A 52 1.71 -5.31 -15.86
N ILE A 53 1.07 -4.69 -14.87
CA ILE A 53 0.76 -5.32 -13.58
C ILE A 53 -0.14 -6.54 -13.79
N THR A 54 -1.20 -6.43 -14.60
CA THR A 54 -2.08 -7.56 -14.91
C THR A 54 -1.32 -8.71 -15.58
N ALA A 55 -0.51 -8.42 -16.60
CA ALA A 55 0.25 -9.45 -17.30
C ALA A 55 1.24 -10.16 -16.37
N LEU A 56 1.94 -9.41 -15.52
CA LEU A 56 2.88 -9.98 -14.54
C LEU A 56 2.16 -10.80 -13.48
N THR A 57 1.05 -10.30 -12.93
CA THR A 57 0.25 -11.03 -11.93
C THR A 57 -0.14 -12.40 -12.45
N THR A 58 -0.80 -12.46 -13.62
CA THR A 58 -1.26 -13.73 -14.21
C THR A 58 -0.08 -14.66 -14.52
N THR A 59 1.01 -14.13 -15.04
CA THR A 59 2.20 -14.92 -15.41
C THR A 59 2.91 -15.49 -14.19
N LEU A 60 2.98 -14.74 -13.10
CA LEU A 60 3.58 -15.18 -11.85
C LEU A 60 2.69 -16.18 -11.12
N MET A 61 1.38 -15.96 -11.07
CA MET A 61 0.43 -16.93 -10.51
C MET A 61 0.52 -18.29 -11.21
N ALA A 62 0.67 -18.31 -12.53
CA ALA A 62 0.80 -19.56 -13.30
C ALA A 62 2.12 -20.31 -13.05
N GLN A 63 3.16 -19.61 -12.56
CA GLN A 63 4.50 -20.17 -12.34
C GLN A 63 4.86 -20.29 -10.85
N ALA A 64 3.99 -19.81 -9.96
CA ALA A 64 4.24 -19.80 -8.53
C ALA A 64 4.41 -21.24 -8.00
N PRO A 65 5.49 -21.54 -7.26
CA PRO A 65 5.61 -22.81 -6.56
C PRO A 65 4.46 -23.03 -5.58
N THR A 66 4.18 -24.29 -5.24
CA THR A 66 3.19 -24.61 -4.19
C THR A 66 3.55 -23.88 -2.89
N GLY A 67 2.56 -23.22 -2.29
CA GLY A 67 2.73 -22.44 -1.07
C GLY A 67 3.20 -21.00 -1.30
N VAL A 68 3.31 -20.53 -2.55
CA VAL A 68 3.54 -19.12 -2.87
C VAL A 68 2.25 -18.49 -3.38
N GLU A 69 1.85 -17.38 -2.77
CA GLU A 69 0.73 -16.54 -3.20
C GLU A 69 1.24 -15.29 -3.90
N VAL A 70 0.51 -14.83 -4.92
CA VAL A 70 0.81 -13.62 -5.69
C VAL A 70 -0.36 -12.65 -5.52
N GLU A 71 -0.08 -11.48 -4.96
CA GLU A 71 -1.04 -10.41 -4.73
C GLU A 71 -0.56 -9.11 -5.40
N ARG A 72 -1.46 -8.15 -5.54
CA ARG A 72 -1.16 -6.85 -6.17
C ARG A 72 -1.87 -5.71 -5.45
N GLU A 73 -1.27 -4.52 -5.47
CA GLU A 73 -1.88 -3.29 -4.91
C GLU A 73 -2.45 -3.50 -3.49
N MET A 74 -1.68 -4.20 -2.66
CA MET A 74 -2.08 -4.58 -1.31
C MET A 74 -1.12 -3.99 -0.27
N THR A 75 -1.68 -3.25 0.69
CA THR A 75 -0.89 -2.66 1.77
C THR A 75 -0.32 -3.75 2.67
N ILE A 76 0.98 -3.71 2.94
CA ILE A 76 1.66 -4.60 3.88
C ILE A 76 2.33 -3.79 4.97
N ARG A 77 2.37 -4.32 6.21
CA ARG A 77 3.16 -3.75 7.29
C ARG A 77 4.44 -4.57 7.44
N LEU A 78 5.58 -3.95 7.17
CA LEU A 78 6.90 -4.57 7.34
C LEU A 78 7.42 -4.38 8.76
N ASP A 79 7.25 -3.17 9.30
CA ASP A 79 7.61 -2.83 10.67
C ASP A 79 6.78 -1.62 11.15
N ALA A 80 7.17 -1.03 12.28
CA ALA A 80 6.48 0.12 12.88
C ALA A 80 6.56 1.40 12.03
N ARG A 81 7.49 1.48 11.09
CA ARG A 81 7.84 2.65 10.27
C ARG A 81 7.68 2.42 8.77
N ASN A 82 7.37 1.21 8.35
CA ASN A 82 7.27 0.81 6.95
C ASN A 82 5.95 0.07 6.71
N ARG A 83 5.07 0.72 5.95
CA ARG A 83 3.78 0.18 5.51
C ARG A 83 3.54 0.50 4.02
N PRO A 84 4.30 -0.13 3.10
CA PRO A 84 4.17 0.11 1.67
C PRO A 84 2.92 -0.54 1.07
N GLU A 85 2.59 -0.12 -0.15
CA GLU A 85 1.59 -0.73 -1.01
C GLU A 85 2.24 -1.08 -2.36
N PRO A 86 2.95 -2.22 -2.44
CA PRO A 86 3.64 -2.61 -3.66
C PRO A 86 2.67 -2.91 -4.81
N ASP A 87 3.11 -2.66 -6.04
CA ASP A 87 2.38 -3.06 -7.24
C ASP A 87 2.15 -4.58 -7.31
N LEU A 88 3.11 -5.38 -6.84
CA LEU A 88 3.07 -6.84 -6.78
C LEU A 88 3.76 -7.35 -5.51
N LEU A 89 3.21 -8.42 -4.94
CA LEU A 89 3.72 -9.08 -3.75
C LEU A 89 3.69 -10.59 -3.95
N LEU A 90 4.78 -11.27 -3.58
CA LEU A 90 4.84 -12.72 -3.54
C LEU A 90 5.17 -13.14 -2.11
N THR A 91 4.39 -14.04 -1.53
CA THR A 91 4.61 -14.48 -0.15
C THR A 91 4.44 -15.98 0.01
N HIS A 92 5.08 -16.55 1.03
CA HIS A 92 4.89 -17.94 1.43
C HIS A 92 3.75 -18.13 2.45
N LEU A 93 3.16 -17.03 2.92
CA LEU A 93 2.18 -17.05 4.00
C LEU A 93 0.82 -16.71 3.43
N THR A 94 -0.15 -17.58 3.64
CA THR A 94 -1.56 -17.28 3.36
C THR A 94 -1.95 -16.07 4.20
N TYR A 95 -2.33 -14.96 3.56
CA TYR A 95 -2.68 -13.76 4.30
C TYR A 95 -4.02 -13.95 5.03
N GLY A 96 -4.00 -13.85 6.37
CA GLY A 96 -5.22 -13.67 7.15
C GLY A 96 -5.78 -12.28 6.88
N GLY A 97 -6.74 -12.19 5.98
CA GLY A 97 -7.32 -10.94 5.47
C GLY A 97 -7.46 -9.84 6.51
N TRP A 98 -6.71 -8.75 6.33
CA TRP A 98 -7.10 -7.44 6.84
C TRP A 98 -8.44 -7.07 6.21
N PRO A 99 -9.41 -6.56 6.99
CA PRO A 99 -10.70 -6.20 6.47
C PRO A 99 -10.50 -5.13 5.40
N HIS A 100 -10.85 -5.51 4.18
CA HIS A 100 -10.87 -4.71 2.98
C HIS A 100 -11.34 -3.29 3.32
N ARG A 101 -10.48 -2.27 3.10
CA ARG A 101 -11.00 -0.89 3.03
C ARG A 101 -11.98 -0.88 1.85
N GLY A 102 -13.25 -0.83 2.22
CA GLY A 102 -14.37 -0.92 1.31
C GLY A 102 -14.24 0.06 0.16
N TRP A 103 -14.48 -0.47 -1.04
CA TRP A 103 -15.00 0.32 -2.13
C TRP A 103 -16.36 0.91 -1.73
N GLY A 104 -16.54 2.20 -1.95
CA GLY A 104 -17.82 2.87 -1.81
C GLY A 104 -17.79 4.24 -2.47
N GLY A 105 -18.66 4.41 -3.49
CA GLY A 105 -19.08 5.69 -4.07
C GLY A 105 -18.34 6.14 -5.31
#